data_AF-A0A377W5G6-F1
#
_entry.id   AF-A0A377W5G6-F1
#
_cell.length_a   1.000
_cell.length_b   1.000
_cell.length_c   1.000
_cell.angle_alpha   90.00
_cell.angle_beta   90.00
_cell.angle_gamma   90.00
#
_symmetry.space_group_name_H-M   'P 1'
#
loop_
_entity.id
_entity.type
_entity.pdbx_description
1 polymer ?
#
loop_
_entity_poly.entity_id
_entity_poly.type
_entity_poly.pdbx_seq_one_letter_code
_entity_poly.pdbx_strand_id
1 'polypeptide(L)'
;MGETPSLTQVWVDDGRVQNQPEKDAAPFIVLPPIVRIEPGKGQSWRLVFNGSRLPQDRESLFWFNLLDIPPEPKNGKTDNYLQLAIRSRIKLFYRPAGVAAEKIAAEKALSWALAPTGNGLRVSNASARYITIDSITLNGKKTRCRHGRPVFLAGDRA
;
A
#
# COMPACT_ATOMS: atom_id res chain seq x y z
N MET A 1 -16.65 -2.37 11.64
CA MET A 1 -16.92 -3.47 10.69
C MET A 1 -18.33 -3.29 10.14
N GLY A 2 -18.62 -3.76 8.92
CA GLY A 2 -19.92 -3.58 8.29
C GLY A 2 -21.08 -4.24 9.03
N GLU A 3 -22.30 -3.81 8.69
CA GLU A 3 -23.56 -4.31 9.27
C GLU A 3 -24.09 -5.58 8.57
N THR A 4 -23.50 -5.95 7.44
CA THR A 4 -23.85 -7.15 6.65
C THR A 4 -22.66 -8.09 6.52
N PRO A 5 -22.87 -9.41 6.34
CA PRO A 5 -21.78 -10.34 6.10
C PRO A 5 -21.16 -10.05 4.74
N SER A 6 -19.86 -10.30 4.58
CA SER A 6 -19.18 -10.11 3.30
C SER A 6 -18.23 -11.25 2.98
N LEU A 7 -18.00 -11.48 1.69
CA LEU A 7 -16.93 -12.34 1.22
C LEU A 7 -15.69 -11.48 1.00
N THR A 8 -14.63 -11.77 1.72
CA THR A 8 -13.36 -11.07 1.62
C THR A 8 -12.33 -11.94 0.90
N GLN A 9 -11.69 -11.37 -0.13
CA GLN A 9 -10.53 -11.95 -0.81
C GLN A 9 -9.30 -11.07 -0.57
N VAL A 10 -8.16 -11.69 -0.26
CA VAL A 10 -6.90 -10.99 0.02
C VAL A 10 -5.73 -11.58 -0.75
N TRP A 11 -4.81 -10.71 -1.18
CA TRP A 11 -3.58 -11.09 -1.87
C TRP A 11 -2.53 -9.99 -1.78
N VAL A 12 -1.28 -10.28 -2.16
CA VAL A 12 -0.22 -9.29 -2.27
C VAL A 12 0.19 -9.14 -3.74
N ASP A 13 0.31 -7.90 -4.22
CA ASP A 13 0.83 -7.58 -5.55
C ASP A 13 2.10 -6.72 -5.49
N ASP A 14 2.79 -6.58 -6.63
CA ASP A 14 4.04 -5.82 -6.78
C ASP A 14 3.83 -4.37 -7.26
N GLY A 15 2.60 -3.87 -7.20
CA GLY A 15 2.21 -2.52 -7.60
C GLY A 15 1.50 -2.43 -8.94
N ARG A 16 1.55 -3.51 -9.74
CA ARG A 16 0.86 -3.59 -11.04
C ARG A 16 -0.63 -3.89 -10.83
N VAL A 17 -1.40 -2.82 -10.71
CA VAL A 17 -2.84 -2.84 -10.34
C VAL A 17 -3.71 -3.71 -11.25
N GLN A 18 -3.31 -3.84 -12.52
CA GLN A 18 -4.05 -4.57 -13.55
C GLN A 18 -3.81 -6.09 -13.51
N ASN A 19 -2.83 -6.56 -12.73
CA ASN A 19 -2.60 -7.99 -12.61
C ASN A 19 -3.75 -8.65 -11.86
N GLN A 20 -4.14 -9.82 -12.36
CA GLN A 20 -5.04 -10.71 -11.63
C GLN A 20 -4.29 -11.31 -10.43
N PRO A 21 -4.98 -11.56 -9.30
CA PRO A 21 -4.35 -12.11 -8.08
C PRO A 21 -3.51 -13.38 -8.34
N GLU A 22 -3.95 -14.21 -9.29
CA GLU A 22 -3.30 -15.46 -9.69
C GLU A 22 -1.97 -15.27 -10.44
N LYS A 23 -1.73 -14.06 -10.97
CA LYS A 23 -0.56 -13.71 -11.78
C LYS A 23 0.42 -12.81 -11.03
N ASP A 24 0.17 -12.53 -9.76
CA ASP A 24 1.03 -11.67 -8.96
C ASP A 24 2.28 -12.42 -8.49
N ALA A 25 3.45 -11.96 -8.93
CA ALA A 25 4.75 -12.52 -8.60
C ALA A 25 5.30 -12.03 -7.25
N ALA A 26 4.44 -11.46 -6.39
CA ALA A 26 4.88 -10.97 -5.10
C ALA A 26 5.34 -12.12 -4.19
N PRO A 27 6.41 -11.95 -3.40
CA PRO A 27 7.01 -13.03 -2.62
C PRO A 27 6.28 -13.28 -1.30
N PHE A 28 4.97 -13.02 -1.24
CA PHE A 28 4.16 -13.11 -0.04
C PHE A 28 2.89 -13.91 -0.30
N ILE A 29 2.61 -14.82 0.62
CA ILE A 29 1.38 -15.62 0.67
C ILE A 29 0.52 -15.09 1.82
N VAL A 30 -0.78 -14.90 1.57
CA VAL A 30 -1.75 -14.47 2.59
C VAL A 30 -2.67 -15.63 2.94
N LEU A 31 -2.85 -15.90 4.23
CA LEU A 31 -3.69 -16.99 4.74
C LEU A 31 -4.69 -16.50 5.80
N PRO A 32 -5.98 -16.88 5.73
CA PRO A 32 -6.64 -17.51 4.58
C PRO A 32 -6.82 -16.50 3.42
N PRO A 33 -6.72 -16.92 2.15
CA PRO A 33 -6.82 -16.01 1.00
C PRO A 33 -8.26 -15.56 0.72
N ILE A 34 -9.26 -16.37 1.12
CA ILE A 34 -10.69 -16.08 0.98
C ILE A 34 -11.38 -16.46 2.28
N VAL A 35 -12.23 -15.58 2.81
CA VAL A 35 -12.98 -15.82 4.04
C VAL A 35 -14.28 -15.03 4.04
N ARG A 36 -15.32 -15.62 4.63
CA ARG A 36 -16.56 -14.89 4.92
C ARG A 36 -16.43 -14.21 6.29
N ILE A 37 -16.72 -12.93 6.34
CA ILE A 37 -16.71 -12.13 7.56
C ILE A 37 -18.15 -11.82 7.95
N GLU A 38 -18.52 -12.12 9.20
CA GLU A 38 -19.85 -11.83 9.74
C GLU A 38 -19.95 -10.38 10.27
N PRO A 39 -21.16 -9.81 10.37
CA PRO A 39 -21.37 -8.45 10.86
C PRO A 39 -20.67 -8.18 12.19
N GLY A 40 -19.95 -7.05 12.27
CA GLY A 40 -19.22 -6.66 13.48
C GLY A 40 -18.04 -7.56 13.88
N LYS A 41 -17.68 -8.59 13.10
CA LYS A 41 -16.57 -9.51 13.44
C LYS A 41 -15.27 -9.13 12.77
N GLY A 42 -14.18 -9.11 13.55
CA GLY A 42 -12.80 -8.95 13.07
C GLY A 42 -12.26 -10.18 12.34
N GLN A 43 -11.30 -9.98 11.44
CA GLN A 43 -10.53 -11.05 10.80
C GLN A 43 -9.03 -10.74 10.89
N SER A 44 -8.23 -11.75 11.23
CA SER A 44 -6.77 -11.68 11.17
C SER A 44 -6.26 -12.49 9.99
N TRP A 45 -5.24 -11.96 9.32
CA TRP A 45 -4.56 -12.65 8.21
C TRP A 45 -3.09 -12.86 8.54
N ARG A 46 -2.57 -14.01 8.11
CA ARG A 46 -1.14 -14.33 8.21
C ARG A 46 -0.48 -14.05 6.88
N LEU A 47 0.55 -13.20 6.89
CA LEU A 47 1.46 -13.01 5.76
C LEU A 47 2.69 -13.90 5.94
N VAL A 48 3.02 -14.67 4.91
CA VAL A 48 4.18 -15.56 4.87
C VAL A 48 5.07 -15.14 3.72
N PHE A 49 6.33 -14.79 4.01
CA PHE A 49 7.34 -14.56 2.99
C PHE A 49 7.86 -15.90 2.45
N ASN A 50 7.92 -16.07 1.14
CA ASN A 50 8.29 -17.34 0.50
C ASN A 50 9.81 -17.55 0.34
N GLY A 51 10.64 -16.59 0.76
CA GLY A 51 12.10 -16.67 0.66
C GLY A 51 12.70 -16.23 -0.67
N SER A 52 11.91 -15.64 -1.59
CA SER A 52 12.43 -15.07 -2.84
C SER A 52 13.58 -14.09 -2.59
N ARG A 53 14.54 -14.03 -3.52
CA ARG A 53 15.64 -13.05 -3.43
C ARG A 53 15.10 -11.63 -3.65
N LEU A 54 15.27 -10.78 -2.65
CA LEU A 54 14.98 -9.35 -2.70
C LEU A 54 16.24 -8.53 -2.41
N PRO A 55 16.30 -7.24 -2.83
CA PRO A 55 17.36 -6.33 -2.42
C PRO A 55 17.60 -6.38 -0.91
N GLN A 56 18.86 -6.46 -0.51
CA GLN A 56 19.27 -6.53 0.90
C GLN A 56 19.79 -5.18 1.44
N ASP A 57 20.03 -4.23 0.54
CA ASP A 57 20.54 -2.88 0.81
C ASP A 57 19.42 -1.84 0.99
N ARG A 58 18.16 -2.17 0.65
CA ARG A 58 17.01 -1.27 0.69
C ARG A 58 15.68 -2.00 0.92
N GLU A 59 14.67 -1.25 1.33
CA GLU A 59 13.29 -1.76 1.37
C GLU A 59 12.75 -2.10 -0.02
N SER A 60 11.83 -3.07 -0.06
CA SER A 60 11.02 -3.37 -1.25
C SER A 60 9.55 -3.08 -0.95
N LEU A 61 8.85 -2.46 -1.90
CA LEU A 61 7.43 -2.11 -1.77
C LEU A 61 6.54 -3.08 -2.54
N PHE A 62 5.53 -3.55 -1.85
CA PHE A 62 4.43 -4.38 -2.33
C PHE A 62 3.11 -3.78 -1.86
N TRP A 63 1.99 -4.35 -2.28
CA TRP A 63 0.66 -3.92 -1.87
C TRP A 63 -0.16 -5.09 -1.38
N PHE A 64 -0.66 -5.00 -0.15
CA PHE A 64 -1.70 -5.87 0.37
C PHE A 64 -3.04 -5.38 -0.16
N ASN A 65 -3.78 -6.27 -0.82
CA ASN A 65 -5.10 -6.03 -1.35
C ASN A 65 -6.14 -6.74 -0.51
N LEU A 66 -7.23 -6.04 -0.24
CA LEU A 66 -8.42 -6.57 0.41
C LEU A 66 -9.61 -6.19 -0.45
N LEU A 67 -10.23 -7.17 -1.09
CA LEU A 67 -11.47 -7.03 -1.84
C LEU A 67 -12.63 -7.50 -0.97
N ASP A 68 -13.52 -6.57 -0.64
CA ASP A 68 -14.72 -6.80 0.15
C ASP A 68 -15.95 -6.87 -0.78
N ILE A 69 -16.58 -8.05 -0.85
CA ILE A 69 -17.70 -8.34 -1.73
C ILE A 69 -18.97 -8.48 -0.88
N PRO A 70 -19.94 -7.55 -0.98
CA PRO A 70 -21.18 -7.63 -0.23
C PRO A 70 -22.05 -8.80 -0.74
N PRO A 71 -23.01 -9.28 0.07
CA PRO A 71 -23.91 -10.35 -0.35
C PRO A 71 -24.92 -9.80 -1.37
N GLU A 72 -25.45 -10.68 -2.21
CA GLU A 72 -26.53 -10.30 -3.10
C GLU A 72 -27.79 -9.87 -2.32
N PRO A 73 -28.54 -8.86 -2.79
CA PRO A 73 -29.79 -8.46 -2.15
C PRO A 73 -30.83 -9.59 -2.16
N LYS A 74 -31.43 -9.90 -1.01
CA LYS A 74 -32.42 -10.98 -0.87
C LYS A 74 -33.73 -10.75 -1.66
N ASN A 75 -34.01 -9.52 -2.10
CA ASN A 75 -35.24 -9.16 -2.81
C ASN A 75 -35.10 -9.21 -4.35
N GLY A 76 -34.06 -9.86 -4.86
CA GLY A 76 -33.68 -9.85 -6.28
C GLY A 76 -34.57 -10.67 -7.22
N LYS A 77 -35.81 -10.24 -7.49
CA LYS A 77 -36.54 -10.75 -8.67
C LYS A 77 -37.12 -9.70 -9.63
N THR A 78 -37.03 -8.39 -9.37
CA THR A 78 -37.64 -7.39 -10.28
C THR A 78 -36.93 -6.04 -10.45
N ASP A 79 -35.78 -5.76 -9.83
CA ASP A 79 -35.17 -4.41 -9.92
C ASP A 79 -33.72 -4.42 -10.45
N ASN A 80 -33.42 -3.46 -11.34
CA ASN A 80 -32.06 -3.12 -11.75
C ASN A 80 -31.30 -2.59 -10.53
N TYR A 81 -30.22 -3.25 -10.13
CA TYR A 81 -29.39 -2.81 -9.01
C TYR A 81 -27.91 -2.72 -9.39
N LEU A 82 -27.21 -1.80 -8.72
CA LEU A 82 -25.77 -1.66 -8.78
C LEU A 82 -25.17 -2.24 -7.50
N GLN A 83 -24.30 -3.23 -7.65
CA GLN A 83 -23.52 -3.78 -6.54
C GLN A 83 -22.08 -3.28 -6.62
N LEU A 84 -21.57 -2.77 -5.51
CA LEU A 84 -20.22 -2.23 -5.40
C LEU A 84 -19.38 -3.14 -4.51
N ALA A 85 -18.28 -3.66 -5.05
CA ALA A 85 -17.23 -4.29 -4.27
C ALA A 85 -16.11 -3.28 -4.01
N ILE A 86 -15.58 -3.26 -2.78
CA ILE A 86 -14.56 -2.28 -2.38
C ILE A 86 -13.21 -2.97 -2.30
N ARG A 87 -12.24 -2.48 -3.08
CA ARG A 87 -10.83 -2.91 -2.98
C ARG A 87 -10.02 -1.88 -2.19
N SER A 88 -9.58 -2.27 -1.00
CA SER A 88 -8.57 -1.53 -0.23
C SER A 88 -7.17 -1.98 -0.64
N ARG A 89 -6.26 -1.03 -0.84
CA ARG A 89 -4.85 -1.30 -1.17
C ARG A 89 -3.94 -0.63 -0.16
N ILE A 90 -3.17 -1.43 0.54
CA ILE A 90 -2.33 -1.02 1.67
C ILE A 90 -0.86 -1.30 1.30
N LYS A 91 0.02 -0.32 1.50
CA LYS A 91 1.46 -0.51 1.24
C LYS A 91 2.03 -1.56 2.20
N LEU A 92 2.80 -2.49 1.67
CA LEU A 92 3.53 -3.52 2.39
C LEU A 92 5.03 -3.33 2.11
N PHE A 93 5.79 -3.00 3.15
CA PHE A 93 7.24 -2.83 3.04
C PHE A 93 7.97 -4.07 3.54
N TYR A 94 8.75 -4.70 2.67
CA TYR A 94 9.75 -5.68 3.08
C TYR A 94 11.02 -4.95 3.51
N ARG A 95 11.47 -5.19 4.74
CA ARG A 95 12.66 -4.55 5.33
C ARG A 95 13.69 -5.61 5.70
N PRO A 96 14.81 -5.70 4.96
CA PRO A 96 15.95 -6.54 5.35
C PRO A 96 16.52 -6.14 6.72
N ALA A 97 17.10 -7.09 7.44
CA ALA A 97 17.66 -6.87 8.78
C ALA A 97 18.74 -5.75 8.79
N GLY A 98 19.59 -5.68 7.74
CA GLY A 98 20.61 -4.63 7.63
C GLY A 98 20.02 -3.21 7.55
N VAL A 99 18.90 -3.05 6.83
CA VAL A 99 18.17 -1.78 6.73
C VAL A 99 17.44 -1.45 8.04
N ALA A 100 17.00 -2.45 8.81
CA ALA A 100 16.38 -2.24 10.11
C ALA A 100 17.36 -1.69 11.16
N ALA A 101 18.65 -2.03 11.06
CA ALA A 101 19.69 -1.59 11.99
C ALA A 101 20.17 -0.14 11.77
N GLU A 102 19.71 0.55 10.72
CA GLU A 102 20.09 1.92 10.40
C GLU A 102 19.68 2.88 11.54
N LYS A 103 20.70 3.57 12.11
CA LYS A 103 20.56 4.45 13.29
C LYS A 103 19.99 5.84 12.96
N ILE A 104 20.16 6.30 11.73
CA ILE A 104 19.60 7.57 11.29
C ILE A 104 18.12 7.36 11.01
N ALA A 105 17.29 8.21 11.59
CA ALA A 105 15.87 8.20 11.31
C ALA A 105 15.65 8.65 9.85
N ALA A 106 14.89 7.88 9.08
CA ALA A 106 14.81 8.02 7.63
C ALA A 106 14.38 9.44 7.20
N GLU A 107 13.49 10.07 7.98
CA GLU A 107 13.03 11.43 7.75
C GLU A 107 14.16 12.47 7.82
N LYS A 108 15.23 12.21 8.57
CA LYS A 108 16.41 13.09 8.65
C LYS A 108 17.34 12.95 7.45
N ALA A 109 17.17 11.89 6.65
CA ALA A 109 17.92 11.67 5.42
C ALA A 109 17.26 12.33 4.19
N LEU A 110 16.17 13.08 4.39
CA LEU A 110 15.54 13.88 3.34
C LEU A 110 16.30 15.18 3.12
N SER A 111 16.62 15.47 1.86
CA SER A 111 17.13 16.77 1.44
C SER A 111 16.16 17.45 0.47
N TRP A 112 16.13 18.78 0.51
CA TRP A 112 15.18 19.60 -0.21
C TRP A 112 15.91 20.65 -1.04
N ALA A 113 15.48 20.86 -2.27
CA ALA A 113 16.06 21.87 -3.15
C ALA A 113 14.96 22.49 -4.01
N LEU A 114 15.13 23.74 -4.43
CA LEU A 114 14.26 24.31 -5.47
C LEU A 114 14.44 23.51 -6.76
N ALA A 115 13.33 23.22 -7.44
CA ALA A 115 13.37 22.57 -8.74
C ALA A 115 14.15 23.47 -9.73
N PRO A 116 14.97 22.90 -10.63
CA PRO A 116 15.76 23.68 -11.59
C PRO A 116 14.94 24.65 -12.46
N THR A 117 13.66 24.35 -12.67
CA THR A 117 12.72 25.18 -13.44
C THR A 117 12.04 26.28 -12.62
N GLY A 118 12.36 26.42 -11.33
CA GLY A 118 11.82 27.45 -10.43
C GLY A 118 10.41 27.22 -9.89
N ASN A 119 9.64 26.28 -10.48
CA ASN A 119 8.21 26.07 -10.17
C ASN A 119 7.92 24.86 -9.26
N GLY A 120 8.84 24.48 -8.38
CA GLY A 120 8.61 23.35 -7.47
C GLY A 120 9.69 23.15 -6.42
N LEU A 121 9.40 22.26 -5.47
CA LEU A 121 10.35 21.77 -4.48
C LEU A 121 10.71 20.32 -4.83
N ARG A 122 12.00 20.07 -5.05
CA ARG A 122 12.54 18.72 -5.19
C ARG A 122 12.87 18.17 -3.81
N VAL A 123 12.48 16.92 -3.57
CA VAL A 123 12.89 16.16 -2.39
C VAL A 123 13.74 14.97 -2.82
N SER A 124 14.82 14.70 -2.10
CA SER A 124 15.66 13.51 -2.30
C SER A 124 15.72 12.71 -1.01
N ASN A 125 15.55 11.40 -1.11
CA ASN A 125 15.70 10.48 0.01
C ASN A 125 17.05 9.75 -0.13
N ALA A 126 17.93 9.90 0.86
CA ALA A 126 19.20 9.18 0.91
C ALA A 126 19.12 7.89 1.75
N SER A 127 18.00 7.63 2.44
CA SER A 127 17.82 6.43 3.28
C SER A 127 17.41 5.21 2.46
N ALA A 128 17.74 4.04 2.98
CA ALA A 128 17.33 2.75 2.46
C ALA A 128 15.83 2.42 2.69
N ARG A 129 15.04 3.35 3.24
CA ARG A 129 13.64 3.17 3.63
C ARG A 129 12.70 4.04 2.79
N TYR A 130 11.52 3.55 2.53
CA TYR A 130 10.45 4.30 1.89
C TYR A 130 9.88 5.35 2.83
N ILE A 131 9.71 6.57 2.31
CA ILE A 131 9.03 7.67 3.04
C ILE A 131 7.77 8.07 2.28
N THR A 132 6.65 8.13 3.00
CA THR A 132 5.38 8.67 2.49
C THR A 132 5.18 10.07 3.04
N ILE A 133 5.15 11.07 2.15
CA ILE A 133 4.92 12.47 2.52
C ILE A 133 3.43 12.78 2.34
N ASP A 134 2.74 13.14 3.42
CA ASP A 134 1.32 13.57 3.37
C ASP A 134 1.20 15.02 2.89
N SER A 135 2.00 15.91 3.49
CA SER A 135 1.93 17.34 3.23
C SER A 135 3.25 18.04 3.54
N ILE A 136 3.44 19.18 2.88
CA ILE A 136 4.59 20.06 3.03
C ILE A 136 4.05 21.44 3.41
N THR A 137 4.67 22.08 4.40
CA THR A 137 4.36 23.46 4.78
C THR A 137 5.54 24.34 4.45
N LEU A 138 5.33 25.34 3.59
CA LEU A 138 6.34 26.33 3.22
C LEU A 138 5.81 27.74 3.51
N ASN A 139 6.53 28.53 4.31
CA ASN A 139 6.13 29.87 4.73
C ASN A 139 4.68 29.94 5.26
N GLY A 140 4.29 28.97 6.09
CA GLY A 140 2.93 28.87 6.65
C GLY A 140 1.87 28.34 5.69
N LYS A 141 2.17 28.16 4.40
CA LYS A 141 1.26 27.59 3.41
C LYS A 141 1.42 26.07 3.34
N LYS A 142 0.40 25.35 3.81
CA LYS A 142 0.33 23.88 3.71
C LYS A 142 -0.12 23.46 2.31
N THR A 143 0.67 22.61 1.66
CA THR A 143 0.35 21.95 0.40
C THR A 143 0.30 20.45 0.64
N ARG A 144 -0.82 19.81 0.29
CA ARG A 144 -0.98 18.36 0.40
C ARG A 144 -0.33 17.68 -0.81
N CYS A 145 0.49 16.67 -0.57
CA CYS A 145 0.97 15.80 -1.64
C CYS A 145 -0.21 14.95 -2.13
N ARG A 146 -0.42 14.86 -3.45
CA ARG A 146 -1.58 14.13 -3.99
C ARG A 146 -1.58 12.68 -3.52
N HIS A 147 -2.75 12.20 -3.06
CA HIS A 147 -2.96 10.82 -2.67
C HIS A 147 -2.59 9.90 -3.85
N GLY A 148 -1.61 9.02 -3.65
CA GLY A 148 -1.26 7.97 -4.59
C GLY A 148 0.22 7.86 -4.95
N ARG A 149 1.00 8.94 -4.97
CA ARG A 149 2.42 8.90 -5.42
C ARG A 149 3.20 10.11 -4.88
N PRO A 150 3.78 10.01 -3.67
CA PRO A 150 5.15 9.55 -3.72
C PRO A 150 5.51 8.63 -2.55
N VAL A 151 6.09 7.49 -2.88
CA VAL A 151 6.87 6.69 -1.94
C VAL A 151 8.29 6.81 -2.43
N PHE A 152 9.12 7.53 -1.69
CA PHE A 152 10.49 7.80 -2.11
C PHE A 152 11.40 6.71 -1.57
N LEU A 153 12.12 6.00 -2.43
CA LEU A 153 13.30 5.23 -2.05
C LEU A 153 14.58 6.03 -2.26
N ALA A 154 15.67 5.53 -1.67
CA ALA A 154 17.04 5.91 -2.02
C ALA A 154 17.22 6.13 -3.54
N GLY A 155 17.49 7.39 -3.92
CA GLY A 155 17.79 7.77 -5.31
C GLY A 155 16.59 8.24 -6.15
N ASP A 156 15.37 8.16 -5.63
CA ASP A 156 14.19 8.72 -6.32
C ASP A 156 14.23 10.25 -6.31
N ARG A 157 13.95 10.86 -7.48
CA ARG A 157 13.77 12.30 -7.65
C ARG A 157 12.31 12.57 -7.98
N ALA A 158 11.60 13.36 -7.17
CA ALA A 158 10.35 14.02 -7.58
C ALA A 158 10.46 15.53 -7.45
#